data_AF-A0A7V2CLF7-F1
#
_entry.id   AF-A0A7V2CLF7-F1
#
_cell.length_a   1.000
_cell.length_b   1.000
_cell.length_c   1.000
_cell.angle_alpha   90.00
_cell.angle_beta   90.00
_cell.angle_gamma   90.00
#
_symmetry.space_group_name_H-M   'P 1'
#
loop_
_entity.id
_entity.type
_entity.pdbx_description
1 polymer ?
#
loop_
_entity_poly.entity_id
_entity_poly.type
_entity_poly.pdbx_seq_one_letter_code
_entity_poly.pdbx_strand_id
1 'polypeptide(L)'
;MLLFCERRERTAHLKSQISGLKSLAESCSRQIRAWADSLQSSDICGQRHLTERTRLAYESKRRAEAFLKQLDQMRRRTQNES
;
A
#
# COMPACT_ATOMS: atom_id res chain seq x y z
N MET A 1 9.05 -30.70 10.87
CA MET A 1 8.13 -31.74 11.40
C MET A 1 7.56 -32.63 10.29
N LEU A 2 6.85 -32.13 9.27
CA LEU A 2 6.25 -32.98 8.22
C LEU A 2 7.27 -33.79 7.39
N LEU A 3 8.44 -33.21 7.09
CA LEU A 3 9.55 -33.90 6.40
C LEU A 3 10.14 -35.07 7.20
N PHE A 4 10.03 -35.03 8.54
CA PHE A 4 10.50 -36.10 9.41
C PHE A 4 9.55 -37.31 9.38
N CYS A 5 8.24 -37.05 9.35
CA CYS A 5 7.22 -38.10 9.23
C CYS A 5 7.21 -38.76 7.84
N GLU A 6 7.59 -38.04 6.79
CA GLU A 6 7.63 -38.58 5.42
C GLU A 6 8.73 -39.64 5.21
N ARG A 7 9.79 -39.62 6.03
CA ARG A 7 10.94 -40.54 5.94
C ARG A 7 10.80 -41.81 6.79
N ARG A 8 9.71 -41.97 7.54
CA ARG A 8 9.46 -43.14 8.40
C ARG A 8 8.37 -44.04 7.82
N GLU A 9 8.64 -45.34 7.78
CA GLU A 9 7.69 -46.35 7.30
C GLU A 9 6.39 -46.41 8.12
N ARG A 10 6.48 -46.17 9.44
CA ARG A 10 5.31 -46.15 10.35
C ARG A 10 4.25 -45.10 9.95
N THR A 11 4.65 -44.07 9.21
CA THR A 11 3.82 -42.95 8.77
C THR A 11 3.61 -42.95 7.25
N ALA A 12 3.94 -44.06 6.56
CA ALA A 12 3.77 -44.19 5.11
C ALA A 12 2.32 -43.97 4.65
N HIS A 13 1.33 -44.40 5.45
CA HIS A 13 -0.08 -44.18 5.17
C HIS A 13 -0.49 -42.69 5.10
N LEU A 14 0.26 -41.81 5.76
CA LEU A 14 0.02 -40.36 5.77
C LEU A 14 0.75 -39.64 4.63
N LYS A 15 1.58 -40.33 3.84
CA LYS A 15 2.44 -39.69 2.84
C LYS A 15 1.65 -38.88 1.80
N SER A 16 0.50 -39.40 1.36
CA SER A 16 -0.41 -38.69 0.45
C SER A 16 -0.97 -37.42 1.10
N GLN A 17 -1.43 -37.49 2.34
CA GLN A 17 -1.97 -36.35 3.09
C GLN A 17 -0.90 -35.28 3.36
N ILE A 18 0.31 -35.70 3.74
CA ILE A 18 1.46 -34.81 3.93
C ILE A 18 1.81 -34.10 2.62
N SER A 19 1.79 -34.81 1.50
CA SER A 19 2.06 -34.23 0.17
C SER A 19 0.98 -33.22 -0.22
N GLY A 20 -0.30 -33.57 -0.04
CA GLY A 20 -1.41 -32.66 -0.32
C GLY A 20 -1.37 -31.38 0.53
N LEU A 21 -1.07 -31.51 1.82
CA LEU A 21 -0.92 -30.36 2.71
C LEU A 21 0.23 -29.44 2.29
N LYS A 22 1.38 -30.00 1.89
CA LYS A 22 2.50 -29.21 1.35
C LYS A 22 2.10 -28.46 0.09
N SER A 23 1.47 -29.13 -0.87
CA SER A 23 1.02 -28.50 -2.12
C SER A 23 0.03 -27.37 -1.87
N LEU A 24 -0.89 -27.55 -0.91
CA LEU A 24 -1.83 -26.50 -0.53
C LEU A 24 -1.12 -25.31 0.13
N ALA A 25 -0.24 -25.57 1.09
CA ALA A 25 0.53 -24.52 1.77
C ALA A 25 1.42 -23.73 0.78
N GLU A 26 2.02 -24.43 -0.18
CA GLU A 26 2.81 -23.82 -1.24
C GLU A 26 1.93 -22.96 -2.17
N SER A 27 0.75 -23.44 -2.56
CA SER A 27 -0.23 -22.68 -3.36
C SER A 27 -0.65 -21.40 -2.64
N CYS A 28 -1.02 -21.49 -1.35
CA CYS A 28 -1.38 -20.32 -0.55
C CYS A 28 -0.21 -19.32 -0.46
N SER A 29 1.02 -19.81 -0.25
CA SER A 29 2.20 -18.95 -0.18
C SER A 29 2.48 -18.24 -1.51
N ARG A 30 2.28 -18.94 -2.64
CA ARG A 30 2.41 -18.37 -4.00
C ARG A 30 1.35 -17.30 -4.27
N GLN A 31 0.11 -17.54 -3.85
CA GLN A 31 -0.98 -16.56 -3.99
C GLN A 31 -0.73 -15.30 -3.17
N ILE A 32 -0.32 -15.45 -1.90
CA ILE A 32 0.02 -14.30 -1.03
C ILE A 32 1.17 -13.49 -1.64
N ARG A 33 2.21 -14.17 -2.16
CA ARG A 33 3.31 -13.48 -2.86
C ARG A 33 2.83 -12.75 -4.10
N ALA A 34 2.01 -13.39 -4.94
CA ALA A 34 1.45 -12.76 -6.13
C ALA A 34 0.59 -11.53 -5.78
N TRP A 35 -0.18 -11.57 -4.68
CA TRP A 35 -0.91 -10.41 -4.19
C TRP A 35 0.02 -9.30 -3.67
N ALA A 36 1.08 -9.65 -2.95
CA ALA A 36 2.07 -8.68 -2.50
C ALA A 36 2.79 -8.01 -3.69
N ASP A 37 3.19 -8.81 -4.68
CA ASP A 37 3.83 -8.32 -5.90
C ASP A 37 2.86 -7.43 -6.69
N SER A 38 1.60 -7.85 -6.83
CA SER A 38 0.54 -7.06 -7.49
C SER A 38 0.25 -5.74 -6.75
N LEU A 39 0.30 -5.74 -5.42
CA LEU A 39 0.15 -4.53 -4.62
C LEU A 39 1.35 -3.61 -4.78
N GLN A 40 2.56 -4.17 -4.83
CA GLN A 40 3.80 -3.42 -5.04
C GLN A 40 3.91 -2.84 -6.46
N SER A 41 3.38 -3.55 -7.46
CA SER A 41 3.34 -3.09 -8.86
C SER A 41 2.12 -2.23 -9.19
N SER A 42 1.14 -2.15 -8.30
CA SER A 42 -0.02 -1.28 -8.50
C SER A 42 0.38 0.18 -8.31
N ASP A 43 -0.18 1.09 -9.13
CA ASP A 43 -0.05 2.55 -9.00
C ASP A 43 -0.58 3.12 -7.67
N ILE A 44 -1.05 2.24 -6.78
CA ILE A 44 -1.39 2.55 -5.40
C ILE A 44 -0.06 2.69 -4.64
N CYS A 45 0.62 3.81 -4.90
CA CYS A 45 1.61 4.39 -4.01
C CYS A 45 1.11 4.26 -2.58
N GLY A 46 1.72 3.36 -1.79
CA GLY A 46 1.19 2.92 -0.50
C GLY A 46 0.74 4.08 0.38
N GLN A 47 -0.18 3.84 1.32
CA GLN A 47 -0.95 4.88 2.04
C GLN A 47 -0.16 6.12 2.49
N ARG A 48 1.13 5.98 2.85
CA ARG A 48 2.05 7.10 3.11
C ARG A 48 2.25 8.05 1.92
N HIS A 49 2.52 7.56 0.72
CA HIS A 49 2.69 8.38 -0.48
C HIS A 49 1.35 8.97 -0.96
N LEU A 50 0.26 8.21 -0.83
CA LEU A 50 -1.09 8.70 -1.08
C LEU A 50 -1.41 9.88 -0.14
N THR A 51 -1.03 9.76 1.13
CA THR A 51 -1.18 10.84 2.12
C THR A 51 -0.30 12.03 1.79
N GLU A 52 0.97 11.84 1.41
CA GLU A 52 1.87 12.95 1.09
C GLU A 52 1.43 13.72 -0.15
N ARG A 53 1.00 13.03 -1.21
CA ARG A 53 0.45 13.68 -2.42
C ARG A 53 -0.80 14.49 -2.11
N THR A 54 -1.68 13.95 -1.25
CA THR A 54 -2.89 14.64 -0.79
C THR A 54 -2.53 15.85 0.09
N ARG A 55 -1.52 15.72 0.95
CA ARG A 55 -1.01 16.80 1.81
C ARG A 55 -0.41 17.94 0.99
N LEU A 56 0.44 17.62 0.01
CA LEU A 56 1.04 18.61 -0.89
C LEU A 56 -0.01 19.34 -1.74
N ALA A 57 -1.03 18.62 -2.23
CA ALA A 57 -2.16 19.22 -2.93
C ALA A 57 -2.94 20.19 -2.03
N TYR A 58 -3.21 19.80 -0.79
CA TYR A 58 -3.89 20.66 0.19
C TYR A 58 -3.06 21.92 0.53
N GLU A 59 -1.76 21.77 0.77
CA GLU A 59 -0.87 22.89 1.09
C GLU A 59 -0.69 23.86 -0.08
N SER A 60 -0.62 23.37 -1.33
CA SER A 60 -0.54 24.23 -2.51
C SER A 60 -1.80 25.07 -2.69
N LYS A 61 -2.98 24.46 -2.53
CA LYS A 61 -4.27 25.17 -2.58
C LYS A 61 -4.37 26.23 -1.47
N ARG A 62 -3.97 25.88 -0.24
CA ARG A 62 -3.98 26.81 0.90
C ARG A 62 -3.05 28.01 0.67
N ARG A 63 -1.87 27.78 0.08
CA ARG A 63 -0.94 28.87 -0.29
C ARG A 63 -1.49 29.77 -1.37
N ALA A 64 -2.10 29.21 -2.41
CA ALA A 64 -2.74 29.99 -3.47
C ALA A 64 -3.86 30.88 -2.94
N GLU A 65 -4.74 30.34 -2.08
CA GLU A 65 -5.82 31.12 -1.45
C GLU A 65 -5.28 32.23 -0.54
N ALA A 66 -4.23 31.96 0.23
CA ALA A 66 -3.59 32.97 1.07
C ALA A 66 -3.00 34.12 0.25
N PHE A 67 -2.36 33.79 -0.88
CA PHE A 67 -1.78 34.78 -1.79
C PHE A 67 -2.87 35.65 -2.44
N LEU A 68 -3.96 35.05 -2.91
CA LEU A 68 -5.10 35.79 -3.47
C LEU A 68 -5.71 36.76 -2.44
N LYS A 69 -5.83 36.33 -1.17
CA LYS A 69 -6.30 37.22 -0.09
C LYS A 69 -5.36 38.40 0.15
N GLN A 70 -4.05 38.19 0.08
CA GLN A 70 -3.07 39.28 0.23
C GLN A 70 -3.19 40.28 -0.93
N LEU A 71 -3.34 39.81 -2.16
CA LEU A 71 -3.56 40.69 -3.33
C LEU A 71 -4.83 41.52 -3.19
N ASP A 72 -5.94 40.91 -2.74
CA ASP A 72 -7.18 41.64 -2.49
C ASP A 72 -7.03 42.70 -1.39
N GLN A 73 -6.28 42.40 -0.32
CA GLN A 73 -6.01 43.37 0.74
C GLN A 73 -5.15 44.54 0.24
N MET A 74 -4.13 44.28 -0.58
CA MET A 74 -3.30 45.32 -1.20
C MET A 74 -4.12 46.20 -2.15
N ARG A 75 -4.99 45.58 -2.95
CA ARG A 75 -5.92 46.29 -3.84
C ARG A 75 -6.87 47.20 -3.07
N ARG A 76 -7.42 46.71 -1.94
CA ARG A 76 -8.29 47.53 -1.09
C ARG A 76 -7.56 48.68 -0.41
N ARG A 77 -6.31 48.48 0.03
CA ARG A 77 -5.48 49.56 0.60
C ARG A 77 -5.21 50.67 -0.42
N THR A 78 -4.79 50.29 -1.63
CA THR A 78 -4.52 51.25 -2.71
C THR A 78 -5.78 52.01 -3.16
N GLN A 79 -6.95 51.40 -3.08
CA GLN A 79 -8.24 52.06 -3.37
C GLN A 79 -8.73 52.97 -2.23
N ASN A 80 -8.25 52.82 -1.00
CA ASN A 80 -8.63 53.64 0.15
C ASN A 80 -7.68 54.83 0.37
N GLU A 81 -6.51 54.83 -0.29
CA GLU A 81 -5.48 55.88 -0.24
C GLU A 81 -5.53 56.84 -1.45
N SER A 82 -6.48 56.65 -2.38
CA SER A 82 -6.81 57.58 -3.49
C SER A 82 -8.14 58.26 -3.25
#